data_AF-A0A975N0X7-F1
#
_entry.id   AF-A0A975N0X7-F1
#
_cell.length_a   1.000
_cell.length_b   1.000
_cell.length_c   1.000
_cell.angle_alpha   90.00
_cell.angle_beta   90.00
_cell.angle_gamma   90.00
#
_symmetry.space_group_name_H-M   'P 1'
#
loop_
_entity.id
_entity.type
_entity.pdbx_description
1 polymer ?
#
loop_
_entity_poly.entity_id
_entity_poly.type
_entity_poly.pdbx_seq_one_letter_code
_entity_poly.pdbx_strand_id
1 'polypeptide(L)'
;MSSNTDFYLGRGEHADWIGSLRGESYPDNFLAVPPLRLALTATGEDTFRAAVADTLVVWEDERLGQGYRPELGWPWPWYSSHNSSWIITFDSEAEAVFVTVGGGVRWHRIDPHDPRFPEGDDPLGPPDIHAWLRDPAAPPSVPMPLMREKPADMPTFGGDLR
;
A
#
# COMPACT_ATOMS: atom_id res chain seq x y z
N MET A 1 -6.97 -16.81 -0.30
CA MET A 1 -7.11 -15.69 -1.26
C MET A 1 -5.81 -14.89 -1.24
N SER A 2 -5.41 -14.31 -2.36
CA SER A 2 -4.16 -13.53 -2.46
C SER A 2 -4.48 -12.06 -2.16
N SER A 3 -3.69 -11.42 -1.31
CA SER A 3 -3.72 -9.98 -1.05
C SER A 3 -2.62 -9.28 -1.85
N ASN A 4 -2.79 -7.97 -2.06
CA ASN A 4 -1.83 -7.14 -2.81
C ASN A 4 -1.42 -5.93 -1.98
N THR A 5 -0.13 -5.61 -1.98
CA THR A 5 0.42 -4.47 -1.27
C THR A 5 1.22 -3.62 -2.22
N ASP A 6 1.03 -2.30 -2.20
CA ASP A 6 1.86 -1.38 -2.96
C ASP A 6 2.66 -0.47 -2.04
N PHE A 7 3.90 -0.19 -2.43
CA PHE A 7 4.82 0.68 -1.72
C PHE A 7 5.08 1.97 -2.49
N TYR A 8 5.09 3.08 -1.77
CA TYR A 8 5.28 4.41 -2.33
C TYR A 8 6.26 5.27 -1.53
N LEU A 9 6.77 6.29 -2.20
CA LEU A 9 7.38 7.46 -1.57
C LEU A 9 6.49 8.67 -1.78
N GLY A 10 6.21 9.39 -0.69
CA GLY A 10 5.25 10.48 -0.68
C GLY A 10 3.79 10.03 -0.69
N ARG A 11 2.87 10.99 -0.60
CA ARG A 11 1.42 10.77 -0.61
C ARG A 11 0.79 11.56 -1.75
N GLY A 12 -0.37 11.10 -2.22
CA GLY A 12 -1.15 11.80 -3.23
C GLY A 12 -0.81 11.38 -4.66
N GLU A 13 -1.26 12.18 -5.63
CA GLU A 13 -1.16 11.87 -7.07
C GLU A 13 0.27 11.84 -7.61
N HIS A 14 1.21 12.42 -6.86
CA HIS A 14 2.63 12.51 -7.22
C HIS A 14 3.50 11.54 -6.42
N ALA A 15 2.90 10.58 -5.70
CA ALA A 15 3.67 9.57 -4.99
C ALA A 15 4.40 8.64 -5.98
N ASP A 16 5.66 8.34 -5.67
CA ASP A 16 6.49 7.48 -6.50
C ASP A 16 6.31 6.03 -6.09
N TRP A 17 5.82 5.19 -7.01
CA TRP A 17 5.73 3.76 -6.78
C TRP A 17 7.12 3.12 -6.75
N ILE A 18 7.40 2.34 -5.69
CA ILE A 18 8.70 1.70 -5.49
C ILE A 18 8.63 0.17 -5.36
N GLY A 19 7.45 -0.42 -5.56
CA GLY A 19 7.30 -1.86 -5.66
C GLY A 19 5.96 -2.38 -5.15
N SER A 20 5.70 -3.65 -5.40
CA SER A 20 4.45 -4.30 -4.99
C SER A 20 4.66 -5.73 -4.52
N LEU A 21 3.79 -6.22 -3.64
CA LEU A 21 3.70 -7.62 -3.24
C LEU A 21 2.37 -8.21 -3.68
N ARG A 22 2.39 -9.49 -4.01
CA ARG A 22 1.23 -10.37 -4.10
C ARG A 22 1.40 -11.53 -3.14
N GLY A 23 0.31 -11.98 -2.52
CA GLY A 23 0.26 -13.23 -1.79
C GLY A 23 -0.26 -13.05 -0.36
N GLU A 24 0.51 -13.51 0.62
CA GLU A 24 0.14 -13.55 2.03
C GLU A 24 0.43 -12.21 2.74
N SER A 25 0.01 -11.09 2.15
CA SER A 25 0.22 -9.72 2.66
C SER A 25 -0.74 -9.35 3.80
N TYR A 26 -0.59 -10.04 4.93
CA TYR A 26 -1.30 -9.76 6.18
C TYR A 26 -0.37 -9.07 7.20
N PRO A 27 -0.90 -8.24 8.12
CA PRO A 27 -0.09 -7.51 9.11
C PRO A 27 0.88 -8.40 9.91
N ASP A 28 0.45 -9.61 10.31
CA ASP A 28 1.32 -10.55 11.03
C ASP A 28 2.56 -10.94 10.22
N ASN A 29 2.38 -11.20 8.92
CA ASN A 29 3.50 -11.50 8.03
C ASN A 29 4.39 -10.28 7.79
N PHE A 30 3.81 -9.08 7.76
CA PHE A 30 4.59 -7.84 7.62
C PHE A 30 5.54 -7.63 8.81
N LEU A 31 5.10 -8.00 10.01
CA LEU A 31 5.92 -7.92 11.23
C LEU A 31 6.89 -9.10 11.37
N ALA A 32 6.56 -10.26 10.81
CA ALA A 32 7.42 -11.44 10.84
C ALA A 32 8.59 -11.38 9.84
N VAL A 33 8.40 -10.73 8.68
CA VAL A 33 9.43 -10.57 7.65
C VAL A 33 10.37 -9.41 8.02
N PRO A 34 11.65 -9.65 8.36
CA PRO A 34 12.54 -8.62 8.90
C PRO A 34 12.71 -7.36 8.05
N PRO A 35 12.94 -7.42 6.71
CA PRO A 35 13.05 -6.20 5.92
C PRO A 35 11.72 -5.45 5.83
N LEU A 36 10.57 -6.13 5.86
CA LEU A 36 9.28 -5.46 5.83
C LEU A 36 8.97 -4.77 7.17
N ARG A 37 9.31 -5.42 8.28
CA ARG A 37 9.26 -4.78 9.60
C ARG A 37 10.16 -3.55 9.64
N LEU A 38 11.37 -3.63 9.09
CA LEU A 38 12.29 -2.49 9.01
C LEU A 38 11.67 -1.35 8.20
N ALA A 39 11.07 -1.65 7.05
CA ALA A 39 10.35 -0.66 6.24
C ALA A 39 9.24 0.00 7.05
N LEU A 40 8.41 -0.75 7.77
CA LEU A 40 7.32 -0.20 8.58
C LEU A 40 7.78 0.70 9.73
N THR A 41 8.94 0.43 10.29
CA THR A 41 9.53 1.22 11.40
C THR A 41 10.51 2.28 10.93
N ALA A 42 10.67 2.48 9.63
CA ALA A 42 11.66 3.41 9.08
C ALA A 42 11.33 4.86 9.47
N THR A 43 12.36 5.59 9.91
CA THR A 43 12.30 7.03 10.20
C THR A 43 13.04 7.86 9.15
N GLY A 44 13.48 7.24 8.05
CA GLY A 44 14.19 7.89 6.96
C GLY A 44 13.91 7.22 5.63
N GLU A 45 13.85 8.03 4.57
CA GLU A 45 13.48 7.57 3.22
C GLU A 45 14.43 6.50 2.70
N ASP A 46 15.74 6.70 2.83
CA ASP A 46 16.75 5.75 2.34
C ASP A 46 16.60 4.38 3.00
N THR A 47 16.31 4.36 4.31
CA THR A 47 16.06 3.12 5.07
C THR A 47 14.78 2.46 4.58
N PHE A 48 13.70 3.22 4.40
CA PHE A 48 12.44 2.69 3.88
C PHE A 48 12.63 2.07 2.49
N ARG A 49 13.27 2.82 1.57
CA ARG A 49 13.50 2.40 0.18
C ARG A 49 14.35 1.13 0.11
N ALA A 50 15.45 1.07 0.84
CA ALA A 50 16.31 -0.12 0.89
C ALA A 50 15.57 -1.33 1.47
N ALA A 51 14.83 -1.13 2.57
CA ALA A 51 14.07 -2.19 3.22
C ALA A 51 12.94 -2.72 2.34
N VAL A 52 12.27 -1.87 1.55
CA VAL A 52 11.29 -2.31 0.55
C VAL A 52 11.97 -3.15 -0.53
N ALA A 53 13.10 -2.70 -1.09
CA ALA A 53 13.83 -3.46 -2.11
C ALA A 53 14.23 -4.87 -1.62
N ASP A 54 14.73 -4.98 -0.39
CA ASP A 54 15.06 -6.27 0.24
C ASP A 54 13.81 -7.12 0.46
N THR A 55 12.69 -6.50 0.87
CA THR A 55 11.41 -7.19 1.06
C THR A 55 10.94 -7.85 -0.22
N LEU A 56 11.03 -7.18 -1.37
CA LEU A 56 10.59 -7.73 -2.66
C LEU A 56 11.34 -9.03 -3.03
N VAL A 57 12.57 -9.21 -2.53
CA VAL A 57 13.36 -10.44 -2.72
C VAL A 57 12.97 -11.49 -1.69
N VAL A 58 13.04 -11.12 -0.41
CA VAL A 58 12.80 -12.05 0.71
C VAL A 58 11.38 -12.61 0.68
N TRP A 59 10.40 -11.85 0.19
CA TRP A 59 9.01 -12.31 0.10
C TRP A 59 8.84 -13.56 -0.78
N GLU A 60 9.64 -13.65 -1.86
CA GLU A 60 9.64 -14.82 -2.74
C GLU A 60 10.41 -15.99 -2.11
N ASP A 61 11.56 -15.69 -1.50
CA ASP A 61 12.41 -16.69 -0.81
C ASP A 61 11.66 -17.39 0.33
N GLU A 62 10.87 -16.63 1.09
CA GLU A 62 10.00 -17.13 2.18
C GLU A 62 8.70 -17.78 1.66
N ARG A 63 8.51 -17.86 0.34
CA ARG A 63 7.34 -18.46 -0.31
C ARG A 63 6.00 -17.82 0.11
N LEU A 64 6.03 -16.55 0.47
CA LEU A 64 4.85 -15.76 0.85
C LEU A 64 4.12 -15.18 -0.37
N GLY A 65 4.75 -15.22 -1.55
CA GLY A 65 4.13 -14.89 -2.83
C GLY A 65 5.12 -14.33 -3.84
N GLN A 66 4.79 -13.21 -4.48
CA GLN A 66 5.60 -12.57 -5.52
C GLN A 66 5.94 -11.13 -5.15
N GLY A 67 7.17 -10.71 -5.45
CA GLY A 67 7.64 -9.34 -5.33
C GLY A 67 7.85 -8.69 -6.68
N TYR A 68 7.26 -7.52 -6.91
CA TYR A 68 7.37 -6.77 -8.16
C TYR A 68 8.24 -5.54 -7.96
N ARG A 69 9.36 -5.51 -8.68
CA ARG A 69 10.31 -4.40 -8.63
C ARG A 69 9.97 -3.32 -9.66
N PRO A 70 10.27 -2.03 -9.38
CA PRO A 70 9.96 -0.92 -10.28
C PRO A 70 10.48 -1.10 -11.70
N GLU A 71 11.64 -1.73 -11.88
CA GLU A 71 12.28 -1.92 -13.18
C GLU A 71 11.49 -2.83 -14.12
N LEU A 72 10.58 -3.65 -13.58
CA LEU A 72 9.67 -4.51 -14.34
C LEU A 72 8.35 -3.81 -14.70
N GLY A 73 8.16 -2.57 -14.23
CA GLY A 73 6.95 -1.80 -14.43
C GLY A 73 5.79 -2.25 -13.54
N TRP A 74 4.71 -1.46 -13.59
CA TRP A 74 3.52 -1.69 -12.79
C TRP A 74 2.88 -3.06 -13.10
N PRO A 75 2.71 -3.94 -12.10
CA PRO A 75 2.34 -5.34 -12.34
C PRO A 75 0.84 -5.55 -12.53
N TRP A 76 0.02 -4.55 -12.22
CA TRP A 76 -1.42 -4.75 -12.11
C TRP A 76 -2.20 -4.37 -13.37
N PRO A 77 -3.37 -5.01 -13.60
CA PRO A 77 -4.24 -4.67 -14.73
C PRO A 77 -4.98 -3.33 -14.55
N TRP A 78 -5.05 -2.80 -13.32
CA TRP A 78 -5.73 -1.56 -12.98
C TRP A 78 -4.79 -0.35 -13.01
N TYR A 79 -5.36 0.86 -13.03
CA TYR A 79 -4.63 2.11 -13.26
C TYR A 79 -4.02 2.76 -12.00
N SER A 80 -4.37 2.32 -10.79
CA SER A 80 -3.80 2.80 -9.52
C SER A 80 -4.01 1.77 -8.41
N SER A 81 -3.42 1.93 -7.23
CA SER A 81 -3.58 1.02 -6.09
C SER A 81 -4.99 0.88 -5.48
N HIS A 82 -6.04 1.39 -6.12
CA HIS A 82 -7.41 1.36 -5.58
C HIS A 82 -7.96 -0.06 -5.32
N ASN A 83 -7.36 -1.11 -5.91
CA ASN A 83 -7.72 -2.51 -5.62
C ASN A 83 -6.72 -3.23 -4.70
N SER A 84 -5.72 -2.52 -4.19
CA SER A 84 -4.72 -3.09 -3.30
C SER A 84 -5.26 -3.17 -1.88
N SER A 85 -4.96 -4.29 -1.23
CA SER A 85 -5.33 -4.57 0.15
C SER A 85 -4.68 -3.56 1.08
N TRP A 86 -3.41 -3.28 0.83
CA TRP A 86 -2.59 -2.34 1.59
C TRP A 86 -1.85 -1.42 0.66
N ILE A 87 -1.73 -0.17 1.08
CA ILE A 87 -0.87 0.82 0.44
C ILE A 87 -0.03 1.42 1.55
N ILE A 88 1.29 1.23 1.45
CA ILE A 88 2.25 1.66 2.45
C ILE A 88 3.16 2.70 1.81
N THR A 89 3.40 3.80 2.52
CA THR A 89 4.22 4.89 2.00
C THR A 89 5.10 5.49 3.07
N PHE A 90 6.27 5.98 2.67
CA PHE A 90 7.06 6.89 3.48
C PHE A 90 6.83 8.33 3.04
N ASP A 91 6.41 9.18 3.98
CA ASP A 91 6.26 10.61 3.75
C ASP A 91 7.47 11.34 4.36
N SER A 92 8.27 12.00 3.52
CA SER A 92 9.48 12.72 3.90
C SER A 92 9.20 14.04 4.63
N GLU A 93 8.06 14.68 4.42
CA GLU A 93 7.67 15.87 5.18
C GLU A 93 7.31 15.52 6.62
N ALA A 94 6.67 14.36 6.81
CA ALA A 94 6.28 13.86 8.12
C ALA A 94 7.35 12.97 8.79
N GLU A 95 8.42 12.63 8.06
CA GLU A 95 9.47 11.65 8.41
C GLU A 95 8.87 10.36 8.99
N ALA A 96 7.84 9.82 8.33
CA ALA A 96 7.06 8.72 8.88
C ALA A 96 6.43 7.82 7.82
N VAL A 97 6.20 6.57 8.22
CA VAL A 97 5.45 5.60 7.44
C VAL A 97 3.96 5.78 7.66
N PHE A 98 3.20 5.74 6.57
CA PHE A 98 1.75 5.72 6.55
C PHE A 98 1.24 4.47 5.84
N VAL A 99 0.07 4.00 6.27
CA VAL A 99 -0.67 2.92 5.63
C VAL A 99 -2.10 3.36 5.37
N THR A 100 -2.67 2.84 4.29
CA THR A 100 -4.13 2.78 4.11
C THR A 100 -4.54 1.37 3.71
N VAL A 101 -5.78 1.02 4.04
CA VAL A 101 -6.43 -0.26 3.74
C VAL A 101 -7.42 -0.12 2.59
N GLY A 102 -7.67 -1.22 1.87
CA GLY A 102 -8.88 -1.42 1.05
C GLY A 102 -9.08 -0.38 -0.06
N GLY A 103 -8.00 0.01 -0.75
CA GLY A 103 -8.10 0.99 -1.83
C GLY A 103 -8.13 2.45 -1.39
N GLY A 104 -7.63 2.78 -0.20
CA GLY A 104 -7.35 4.17 0.16
C GLY A 104 -8.45 4.86 0.97
N VAL A 105 -8.92 4.24 2.07
CA VAL A 105 -9.94 4.84 2.95
C VAL A 105 -9.44 6.11 3.67
N ARG A 106 -8.30 6.01 4.36
CA ARG A 106 -7.62 7.13 5.04
C ARG A 106 -6.18 6.76 5.37
N TRP A 107 -5.30 7.76 5.46
CA TRP A 107 -3.92 7.54 5.90
C TRP A 107 -3.82 7.36 7.40
N HIS A 108 -3.09 6.33 7.81
CA HIS A 108 -2.77 6.02 9.19
C HIS A 108 -1.26 6.03 9.38
N ARG A 109 -0.79 6.87 10.31
CA ARG A 109 0.63 6.91 10.68
C ARG A 109 0.98 5.65 11.47
N ILE A 110 2.07 4.99 11.12
CA ILE A 110 2.65 3.89 11.89
C ILE A 110 3.55 4.46 12.98
N ASP A 111 3.42 3.95 14.21
CA ASP A 111 4.36 4.21 15.30
C ASP A 111 5.58 3.28 15.14
N PRO A 112 6.81 3.79 14.93
CA PRO A 112 7.98 2.94 14.76
C PRO A 112 8.32 2.11 16.00
N HIS A 113 7.84 2.49 17.19
CA HIS A 113 8.05 1.75 18.44
C HIS A 113 6.99 0.67 18.69
N ASP A 114 5.80 0.82 18.10
CA ASP A 114 4.70 -0.13 18.15
C ASP A 114 3.98 -0.15 16.79
N PRO A 115 4.55 -0.79 15.76
CA PRO A 115 4.13 -0.64 14.36
C PRO A 115 2.83 -1.40 14.04
N ARG A 116 1.77 -1.04 14.75
CA ARG A 116 0.44 -1.60 14.59
C ARG A 116 -0.24 -0.98 13.39
N PHE A 117 -0.85 -1.84 12.61
CA PHE A 117 -1.79 -1.42 11.61
C PHE A 117 -3.07 -0.96 12.32
N PRO A 118 -3.79 0.01 11.77
CA PRO A 118 -5.00 0.51 12.38
C PRO A 118 -6.03 -0.61 12.59
N GLU A 119 -6.36 -0.85 13.84
CA GLU A 119 -7.54 -1.58 14.28
C GLU A 119 -8.67 -0.54 14.51
N GLY A 120 -9.88 -0.79 14.01
CA GLY A 120 -11.00 0.16 14.16
C GLY A 120 -11.72 0.05 15.51
N ASP A 121 -12.66 0.99 15.77
CA ASP A 121 -13.73 0.85 16.79
C ASP A 121 -14.78 -0.22 16.41
N ASP A 122 -14.59 -0.88 15.27
CA ASP A 122 -15.21 -2.15 14.91
C ASP A 122 -14.07 -3.20 14.87
N PRO A 123 -14.10 -4.27 15.69
CA PRO A 123 -13.09 -5.35 15.69
C PRO A 123 -13.13 -6.22 14.40
N LEU A 124 -13.67 -5.66 13.33
CA LEU A 124 -13.92 -6.25 12.03
C LEU A 124 -13.27 -5.39 10.93
N GLY A 125 -11.96 -5.57 10.71
CA GLY A 125 -11.70 -6.13 9.38
C GLY A 125 -12.45 -7.45 9.42
N PRO A 126 -13.51 -7.69 8.63
CA PRO A 126 -14.12 -9.00 8.69
C PRO A 126 -12.99 -9.99 8.40
N PRO A 127 -13.13 -11.25 8.83
CA PRO A 127 -12.24 -12.32 8.38
C PRO A 127 -12.10 -12.35 6.84
N ASP A 128 -12.98 -11.62 6.13
CA ASP A 128 -13.01 -11.36 4.73
C ASP A 128 -12.55 -9.94 4.34
N ILE A 129 -11.33 -9.83 3.80
CA ILE A 129 -10.77 -8.61 3.19
C ILE A 129 -11.65 -8.03 2.06
N HIS A 130 -12.55 -8.83 1.46
CA HIS A 130 -13.43 -8.40 0.37
C HIS A 130 -14.52 -7.43 0.81
N ALA A 131 -14.92 -7.38 2.08
CA ALA A 131 -15.89 -6.37 2.54
C ALA A 131 -15.29 -4.97 2.65
N TRP A 132 -13.96 -4.89 2.67
CA TRP A 132 -13.20 -3.63 2.69
C TRP A 132 -12.67 -3.23 1.33
N LEU A 133 -12.72 -4.13 0.34
CA LEU A 133 -12.49 -3.73 -1.04
C LEU A 133 -13.63 -2.79 -1.44
N ARG A 134 -13.29 -1.53 -1.70
CA ARG A 134 -14.21 -0.62 -2.36
C ARG A 134 -14.67 -1.24 -3.68
N ASP A 135 -15.85 -0.80 -4.15
CA ASP A 135 -16.26 -1.02 -5.53
C ASP A 135 -15.06 -0.72 -6.44
N PRO A 136 -14.55 -1.69 -7.22
CA PRO A 136 -13.41 -1.47 -8.12
C PRO A 136 -13.65 -0.33 -9.12
N ALA A 137 -14.91 0.04 -9.37
CA ALA A 137 -15.28 1.18 -10.19
C ALA A 137 -15.29 2.53 -9.44
N ALA A 138 -15.26 2.52 -8.10
CA ALA A 138 -15.22 3.74 -7.28
C ALA A 138 -13.78 4.27 -7.15
N PRO A 139 -13.58 5.60 -7.17
CA PRO A 139 -12.26 6.19 -6.95
C PRO A 139 -11.77 5.95 -5.51
N PRO A 140 -10.44 5.93 -5.27
CA PRO A 140 -9.89 5.88 -3.92
C PRO A 140 -10.34 7.12 -3.11
N SER A 141 -10.53 7.01 -1.78
CA SER A 141 -10.91 8.18 -0.96
C SER A 141 -9.75 9.16 -0.76
N VAL A 142 -8.52 8.66 -0.92
CA VAL A 142 -7.31 9.47 -0.89
C VAL A 142 -6.73 9.55 -2.30
N PRO A 143 -6.13 10.70 -2.69
CA PRO A 143 -5.47 10.80 -4.00
C PRO A 143 -4.32 9.79 -4.09
N MET A 144 -4.19 9.16 -5.26
CA MET A 144 -3.22 8.10 -5.54
C MET A 144 -2.64 8.31 -6.94
N PRO A 145 -1.37 7.94 -7.18
CA PRO A 145 -0.76 8.10 -8.49
C PRO A 145 -1.42 7.18 -9.52
N LEU A 146 -1.54 7.70 -10.74
CA LEU A 146 -1.97 6.91 -11.90
C LEU A 146 -0.75 6.20 -12.48
N MET A 147 -0.77 4.88 -12.41
CA MET A 147 0.29 4.00 -12.94
C MET A 147 0.06 3.62 -14.40
N ARG A 148 -1.19 3.78 -14.86
CA ARG A 148 -1.62 3.59 -16.25
C ARG A 148 -2.64 4.67 -16.59
N GLU A 149 -2.85 4.93 -17.87
CA GLU A 149 -3.93 5.83 -18.30
C GLU A 149 -5.29 5.32 -17.77
N LYS A 150 -6.04 6.22 -17.13
CA LYS A 150 -7.40 5.92 -16.68
C LYS A 150 -8.27 5.73 -17.94
N PRO A 151 -9.05 4.65 -18.06
CA PRO A 151 -10.00 4.50 -19.15
C PRO A 151 -10.96 5.70 -19.19
N ALA A 152 -11.17 6.29 -20.38
CA ALA A 152 -11.92 7.53 -20.56
C ALA A 152 -13.38 7.48 -20.05
N ASP A 153 -13.94 6.28 -19.89
CA ASP A 153 -15.34 6.05 -19.50
C ASP A 153 -15.57 5.93 -17.99
N MET A 154 -14.53 6.05 -17.17
CA MET A 154 -14.69 6.00 -15.71
C MET A 154 -15.07 7.39 -15.16
N PRO A 155 -16.22 7.55 -14.49
CA PRO A 155 -16.68 8.84 -14.03
C PRO A 155 -15.62 9.58 -13.20
N THR A 156 -15.45 10.87 -13.49
CA THR A 156 -14.62 11.79 -12.72
C THR A 156 -15.56 12.58 -11.83
N PHE A 157 -15.64 12.22 -10.54
CA PHE A 157 -16.40 13.01 -9.57
C PHE A 157 -15.50 13.36 -8.40
N GLY A 158 -15.17 14.65 -8.34
CA GLY A 158 -14.23 15.27 -7.42
C GLY A 158 -14.01 16.70 -7.88
N GLY A 159 -15.09 17.48 -7.93
CA GLY A 159 -15.05 18.91 -8.19
C GLY A 159 -15.72 19.62 -7.02
N ASP A 160 -14.90 20.33 -6.25
CA ASP A 160 -15.21 21.36 -5.26
C ASP A 160 -16.70 21.59 -4.93
N LEU A 161 -17.07 21.27 -3.69
CA LEU A 161 -18.07 22.07 -3.01
C LEU A 161 -17.34 23.20 -2.30
N ARG A 162 -17.50 24.41 -2.87
CA ARG A 162 -17.26 25.70 -2.23
C ARG A 162 -17.95 25.82 -0.88
#